data_AF-A0A139DB01-F1
#
_entry.id   AF-A0A139DB01-F1
#
_cell.length_a   1.000
_cell.length_b   1.000
_cell.length_c   1.000
_cell.angle_alpha   90.00
_cell.angle_beta   90.00
_cell.angle_gamma   90.00
#
_symmetry.space_group_name_H-M   'P 1'
#
loop_
_entity.id
_entity.type
_entity.pdbx_description
1 polymer ?
#
loop_
_entity_poly.entity_id
_entity_poly.type
_entity_poly.pdbx_seq_one_letter_code
_entity_poly.pdbx_strand_id
1 'polypeptide(L)'
;SVTAKFPLELPALKSHNSQPMKHNPDDLIMLFNDLFRESHRTILVRGGDEPEYLPASKPGELAQVVFARGFFASALHEIAHWCIAGEHRRTLYDYGYWYCPDGRTPEQQRAFEQVEIQPQAMEWLFALAAGSRFHISVDNLAGDGAADEQTFRRRVNDQVADYLGKGLPHRAQQFFETLADFYGTRDQIQNHWQQDQHRILPAEPEHA
;
A
#
# COMPACT_ATOMS: atom_id res chain seq x y z
N SER A 1 43.95 -17.00 16.77
CA SER A 1 42.96 -15.91 16.69
C SER A 1 41.58 -16.50 16.54
N VAL A 2 40.79 -16.44 17.61
CA VAL A 2 39.42 -16.97 17.67
C VAL A 2 38.49 -15.82 17.40
N THR A 3 37.79 -15.85 16.27
CA THR A 3 36.80 -14.85 15.88
C THR A 3 35.54 -15.08 16.70
N ALA A 4 35.33 -14.25 17.73
CA ALA A 4 34.11 -14.27 18.52
C ALA A 4 32.92 -13.84 17.64
N LYS A 5 31.96 -14.75 17.45
CA LYS A 5 30.64 -14.43 16.92
C LYS A 5 29.86 -13.71 18.01
N PHE A 6 29.46 -12.46 17.76
CA PHE A 6 28.47 -11.79 18.58
C PHE A 6 27.09 -12.39 18.26
N PRO A 7 26.32 -12.88 19.24
CA PRO A 7 24.91 -13.15 19.05
C PRO A 7 24.17 -11.80 19.00
N LEU A 8 23.39 -11.58 17.94
CA LEU A 8 22.30 -10.61 17.98
C LEU A 8 21.21 -11.21 18.87
N GLU A 9 21.26 -10.92 20.16
CA GLU A 9 20.08 -11.05 21.01
C GLU A 9 19.13 -9.92 20.66
N LEU A 10 18.06 -10.24 19.92
CA LEU A 10 16.89 -9.39 19.82
C LEU A 10 16.25 -9.37 21.22
N PRO A 11 16.22 -8.23 21.94
CA PRO A 11 15.49 -8.19 23.18
C PRO A 11 14.01 -8.42 22.88
N ALA A 12 13.40 -9.37 23.58
CA ALA A 12 11.97 -9.63 23.52
C ALA A 12 11.21 -8.30 23.65
N LEU A 13 10.39 -7.99 22.63
CA LEU A 13 9.49 -6.84 22.63
C LEU A 13 8.64 -6.88 23.90
N LYS A 14 8.93 -5.96 24.82
CA LYS A 14 8.12 -5.76 26.02
C LYS A 14 6.74 -5.29 25.57
N SER A 15 5.71 -6.05 25.94
CA SER A 15 4.31 -5.71 25.73
C SER A 15 3.89 -4.54 26.63
N HIS A 16 4.23 -3.31 26.24
CA HIS A 16 3.67 -2.12 26.85
C HIS A 16 3.46 -1.05 25.78
N ASN A 17 2.25 -0.98 25.24
CA ASN A 17 1.63 0.31 24.89
C ASN A 17 0.14 0.15 24.64
N SER A 18 -0.66 0.60 25.61
CA SER A 18 -2.10 0.84 25.46
C SER A 18 -2.37 2.29 25.01
N GLN A 19 -1.46 2.87 24.24
CA GLN A 19 -1.62 4.16 23.55
C GLN A 19 -1.83 3.86 22.06
N PRO A 20 -2.78 4.52 21.37
CA PRO A 20 -2.89 4.36 19.92
C PRO A 20 -1.55 4.75 19.29
N MET A 21 -0.87 3.79 18.67
CA MET A 21 0.35 4.05 17.91
C MET A 21 0.02 5.12 16.87
N LYS A 22 0.68 6.28 16.98
CA LYS A 22 0.53 7.35 16.00
C LYS A 22 1.23 6.90 14.73
N HIS A 23 0.50 6.70 13.63
CA HIS A 23 1.05 6.29 12.34
C HIS A 23 2.08 7.31 11.85
N ASN A 24 3.36 6.91 11.79
CA ASN A 24 4.43 7.72 11.23
C ASN A 24 4.90 7.11 9.91
N PRO A 25 4.94 7.86 8.78
CA PRO A 25 5.55 7.37 7.53
C PRO A 25 6.99 6.85 7.69
N ASP A 26 7.75 7.31 8.69
CA ASP A 26 9.10 6.79 8.94
C ASP A 26 9.09 5.31 9.38
N ASP A 27 8.01 4.84 10.01
CA ASP A 27 7.83 3.41 10.32
C ASP A 27 7.79 2.62 9.01
N LEU A 28 7.04 3.10 8.01
CA LEU A 28 6.92 2.44 6.72
C LEU A 28 8.25 2.43 5.96
N ILE A 29 9.02 3.52 6.03
CA ILE A 29 10.37 3.59 5.44
C ILE A 29 11.28 2.52 6.06
N MET A 30 11.31 2.45 7.39
CA MET A 30 12.12 1.47 8.12
C MET A 30 11.72 0.04 7.74
N LEU A 31 10.43 -0.30 7.90
CA LEU A 31 9.93 -1.66 7.66
C LEU A 31 10.09 -2.09 6.20
N PHE A 32 9.80 -1.21 5.24
CA PHE A 32 9.99 -1.51 3.82
C PHE A 32 11.47 -1.74 3.49
N ASN A 33 12.35 -0.85 3.97
CA ASN A 33 13.78 -0.93 3.66
C ASN A 33 14.41 -2.18 4.29
N ASP A 34 14.02 -2.54 5.51
CA ASP A 34 14.50 -3.76 6.17
C ASP A 34 14.13 -5.03 5.38
N LEU A 35 12.93 -5.07 4.78
CA LEU A 35 12.49 -6.20 3.97
C LEU A 35 13.12 -6.25 2.57
N PHE A 36 13.20 -5.10 1.89
CA PHE A 36 13.35 -5.07 0.44
C PHE A 36 14.65 -4.43 -0.07
N ARG A 37 15.41 -3.74 0.79
CA ARG A 37 16.68 -3.11 0.38
C ARG A 37 17.69 -4.12 -0.14
N GLU A 38 17.91 -5.21 0.57
CA GLU A 38 18.91 -6.22 0.17
C GLU A 38 18.32 -7.19 -0.87
N SER A 39 17.11 -7.69 -0.62
CA SER A 39 16.48 -8.73 -1.45
C SER A 39 16.03 -8.23 -2.83
N HIS A 40 15.55 -6.99 -2.91
CA HIS A 40 14.97 -6.40 -4.14
C HIS A 40 15.69 -5.13 -4.59
N ARG A 41 16.79 -4.74 -3.93
CA ARG A 41 17.55 -3.53 -4.24
C ARG A 41 16.67 -2.28 -4.35
N THR A 42 15.62 -2.20 -3.53
CA THR A 42 14.63 -1.11 -3.57
C THR A 42 14.46 -0.51 -2.18
N ILE A 43 14.37 0.81 -2.10
CA ILE A 43 14.10 1.56 -0.88
C ILE A 43 12.85 2.43 -1.02
N LEU A 44 12.19 2.71 0.10
CA LEU A 44 11.13 3.70 0.21
C LEU A 44 11.74 5.04 0.62
N VAL A 45 11.36 6.11 -0.08
CA VAL A 45 11.90 7.45 0.10
C VAL A 45 10.77 8.46 0.23
N ARG A 46 10.90 9.35 1.22
CA ARG A 46 10.01 10.50 1.37
C ARG A 46 10.30 11.51 0.26
N GLY A 47 9.34 11.74 -0.62
CA GLY A 47 9.43 12.69 -1.73
C GLY A 47 8.94 14.09 -1.38
N GLY A 48 8.85 14.91 -2.44
CA GLY A 48 8.26 16.24 -2.43
C GLY A 48 6.75 16.18 -2.67
N ASP A 49 6.30 16.75 -3.79
CA ASP A 49 4.87 16.87 -4.11
C ASP A 49 4.30 15.68 -4.88
N GLU A 50 5.08 15.05 -5.74
CA GLU A 50 4.61 13.97 -6.61
C GLU A 50 5.22 12.63 -6.18
N PRO A 51 4.44 11.54 -6.20
CA PRO A 51 4.97 10.19 -6.09
C PRO A 51 5.62 9.77 -7.42
N GLU A 52 6.62 8.90 -7.34
CA GLU A 52 7.26 8.31 -8.53
C GLU A 52 8.02 7.03 -8.18
N TYR A 53 8.16 6.14 -9.17
CA TYR A 53 9.15 5.06 -9.10
C TYR A 53 10.38 5.35 -9.94
N LEU A 54 11.55 5.35 -9.27
CA LEU A 54 12.85 5.54 -9.89
C LEU A 54 13.61 4.20 -9.96
N PRO A 55 13.79 3.59 -11.15
CA PRO A 55 14.63 2.41 -11.27
C PRO A 55 16.09 2.76 -10.98
N ALA A 56 16.87 1.77 -10.54
CA ALA A 56 18.31 1.96 -10.35
C ALA A 56 18.97 2.31 -11.69
N SER A 57 19.63 3.47 -11.77
CA SER A 57 20.20 3.98 -13.02
C SER A 57 21.58 3.39 -13.34
N LYS A 58 22.30 2.94 -12.30
CA LYS A 58 23.65 2.37 -12.41
C LYS A 58 23.81 1.11 -11.55
N PRO A 59 24.76 0.23 -11.90
CA PRO A 59 25.14 -0.89 -11.04
C PRO A 59 25.52 -0.41 -9.64
N GLY A 60 24.97 -1.06 -8.61
CA GLY A 60 25.21 -0.72 -7.21
C GLY A 60 24.25 0.30 -6.61
N GLU A 61 23.47 1.03 -7.43
CA GLU A 61 22.38 1.87 -6.94
C GLU A 61 21.18 1.02 -6.48
N LEU A 62 20.26 1.67 -5.79
CA LEU A 62 18.99 1.12 -5.33
C LEU A 62 17.88 1.83 -6.09
N ALA A 63 16.84 1.09 -6.50
CA ALA A 63 15.61 1.69 -6.97
C ALA A 63 14.88 2.38 -5.82
N GLN A 64 14.05 3.37 -6.12
CA GLN A 64 13.34 4.17 -5.13
C GLN A 64 11.85 4.15 -5.42
N VAL A 65 11.07 3.82 -4.41
CA VAL A 65 9.63 4.10 -4.35
C VAL A 65 9.50 5.43 -3.60
N VAL A 66 9.10 6.49 -4.30
CA VAL A 66 9.03 7.85 -3.75
C VAL A 66 7.57 8.19 -3.48
N PHE A 67 7.22 8.53 -2.24
CA PHE A 67 5.86 8.88 -1.86
C PHE A 67 5.71 10.37 -1.52
N ALA A 68 4.53 10.91 -1.78
CA ALA A 68 4.28 12.34 -1.71
C ALA A 68 4.08 12.86 -0.27
N ARG A 69 4.62 14.06 -0.03
CA ARG A 69 4.35 14.97 1.11
C ARG A 69 4.54 14.37 2.50
N GLY A 70 5.18 13.22 2.61
CA GLY A 70 5.32 12.55 3.89
C GLY A 70 4.02 11.97 4.43
N PHE A 71 3.00 11.73 3.59
CA PHE A 71 1.74 11.18 4.06
C PHE A 71 1.80 9.66 4.19
N PHE A 72 1.31 9.14 5.32
CA PHE A 72 1.28 7.70 5.60
C PHE A 72 0.49 6.92 4.55
N ALA A 73 -0.70 7.41 4.19
CA ALA A 73 -1.53 6.79 3.15
C ALA A 73 -0.83 6.80 1.77
N SER A 74 -0.16 7.90 1.41
CA SER A 74 0.61 7.95 0.16
C SER A 74 1.73 6.91 0.15
N ALA A 75 2.46 6.72 1.26
CA ALA A 75 3.46 5.66 1.34
C ALA A 75 2.85 4.25 1.17
N LEU A 76 1.70 3.95 1.80
CA LEU A 76 1.03 2.66 1.62
C LEU A 76 0.60 2.44 0.17
N HIS A 77 0.07 3.47 -0.48
CA HIS A 77 -0.37 3.44 -1.87
C HIS A 77 0.80 3.14 -2.82
N GLU A 78 1.93 3.85 -2.68
CA GLU A 78 3.10 3.61 -3.52
C GLU A 78 3.71 2.21 -3.32
N ILE A 79 3.70 1.69 -2.09
CA ILE A 79 4.13 0.32 -1.80
C ILE A 79 3.19 -0.69 -2.47
N ALA A 80 1.88 -0.43 -2.50
CA ALA A 80 0.91 -1.28 -3.18
C ALA A 80 1.19 -1.33 -4.70
N HIS A 81 1.38 -0.18 -5.34
CA HIS A 81 1.80 -0.13 -6.76
C HIS A 81 3.09 -0.90 -7.00
N TRP A 82 4.10 -0.70 -6.15
CA TRP A 82 5.37 -1.41 -6.25
C TRP A 82 5.19 -2.93 -6.14
N CYS A 83 4.33 -3.41 -5.24
CA CYS A 83 4.04 -4.83 -5.04
C CYS A 83 3.37 -5.49 -6.27
N ILE A 84 2.58 -4.72 -7.03
CA ILE A 84 1.90 -5.18 -8.25
C ILE A 84 2.84 -5.15 -9.46
N ALA A 85 3.70 -4.15 -9.55
CA ALA A 85 4.62 -4.00 -10.67
C ALA A 85 5.60 -5.19 -10.75
N GLY A 86 5.50 -6.00 -11.80
CA GLY A 86 6.41 -7.13 -12.06
C GLY A 86 7.85 -6.72 -12.37
N GLU A 87 8.77 -7.68 -12.44
CA GLU A 87 10.22 -7.42 -12.61
C GLU A 87 10.53 -6.51 -13.79
N HIS A 88 9.93 -6.77 -14.96
CA HIS A 88 10.14 -5.94 -16.14
C HIS A 88 9.68 -4.50 -15.92
N ARG A 89 8.50 -4.28 -15.32
CA ARG A 89 7.99 -2.93 -15.05
C ARG A 89 8.89 -2.16 -14.09
N ARG A 90 9.49 -2.84 -13.11
CA ARG A 90 10.46 -2.24 -12.18
C ARG A 90 11.80 -1.84 -12.82
N THR A 91 11.97 -2.07 -14.12
CA THR A 91 13.10 -1.50 -14.89
C THR A 91 12.76 -0.16 -15.56
N LEU A 92 11.49 0.25 -15.51
CA LEU A 92 10.98 1.45 -16.18
C LEU A 92 10.70 2.53 -15.14
N TYR A 93 10.93 3.79 -15.52
CA TYR A 93 10.46 4.93 -14.77
C TYR A 93 8.93 4.84 -14.59
N ASP A 94 8.49 5.05 -13.35
CA ASP A 94 7.09 4.95 -12.93
C ASP A 94 6.36 3.69 -13.42
N TYR A 95 7.08 2.56 -13.41
CA TYR A 95 6.62 1.24 -13.87
C TYR A 95 6.22 1.17 -15.36
N GLY A 96 6.49 2.23 -16.13
CA GLY A 96 6.00 2.42 -17.49
C GLY A 96 4.53 2.80 -17.56
N TYR A 97 3.92 3.26 -16.46
CA TYR A 97 2.59 3.83 -16.50
C TYR A 97 2.62 5.22 -17.15
N TRP A 98 1.68 5.42 -18.07
CA TRP A 98 1.26 6.73 -18.55
C TRP A 98 0.57 7.55 -17.45
N TYR A 99 1.07 8.76 -17.23
CA TYR A 99 0.40 9.76 -16.41
C TYR A 99 -0.89 10.22 -17.10
N CYS A 100 -2.02 10.06 -16.43
CA CYS A 100 -3.30 10.58 -16.88
C CYS A 100 -3.72 11.69 -15.91
N PRO A 101 -3.55 12.97 -16.28
CA PRO A 101 -3.89 14.07 -15.40
C PRO A 101 -5.40 14.10 -15.12
N ASP A 102 -5.75 14.85 -14.09
CA ASP A 102 -7.13 15.19 -13.75
C ASP A 102 -7.92 15.77 -14.95
N GLY A 103 -9.25 15.63 -14.96
CA GLY A 103 -10.11 16.00 -16.09
C GLY A 103 -10.33 14.87 -17.11
N ARG A 104 -10.34 13.62 -16.63
CA ARG A 104 -10.47 12.41 -17.46
C ARG A 104 -11.88 12.27 -18.02
N THR A 105 -11.98 11.80 -19.26
CA THR A 105 -13.27 11.38 -19.83
C THR A 105 -13.80 10.13 -19.11
N PRO A 106 -15.11 9.83 -19.17
CA PRO A 106 -15.67 8.62 -18.56
C PRO A 106 -14.97 7.33 -19.01
N GLU A 107 -14.53 7.24 -20.26
CA GLU A 107 -13.78 6.09 -20.79
C GLU A 107 -12.39 5.98 -20.15
N GLN A 108 -11.68 7.10 -20.02
CA GLN A 108 -10.36 7.15 -19.38
C GLN A 108 -10.47 6.84 -17.89
N GLN A 109 -11.50 7.36 -17.22
CA GLN A 109 -11.79 7.08 -15.82
C GLN A 109 -12.06 5.59 -15.59
N ARG A 110 -12.86 4.93 -16.45
CA ARG A 110 -13.08 3.47 -16.35
C ARG A 110 -11.79 2.67 -16.51
N ALA A 111 -10.91 3.07 -17.43
CA ALA A 111 -9.62 2.41 -17.62
C ALA A 111 -8.71 2.57 -16.41
N PHE A 112 -8.70 3.77 -15.80
CA PHE A 112 -7.99 4.01 -14.55
C PHE A 112 -8.55 3.18 -13.39
N GLU A 113 -9.85 3.23 -13.15
CA GLU A 113 -10.50 2.46 -12.08
C GLU A 113 -10.20 0.97 -12.21
N GLN A 114 -10.12 0.44 -13.44
CA GLN A 114 -9.75 -0.95 -13.66
C GLN A 114 -8.32 -1.29 -13.18
N VAL A 115 -7.35 -0.39 -13.39
CA VAL A 115 -5.95 -0.62 -12.96
C VAL A 115 -5.76 -0.33 -11.46
N GLU A 116 -6.63 0.48 -10.87
CA GLU A 116 -6.61 0.88 -9.45
C GLU A 116 -7.25 -0.13 -8.49
N ILE A 117 -8.00 -1.11 -8.98
CA ILE A 117 -8.64 -2.12 -8.11
C ILE A 117 -7.62 -2.85 -7.24
N GLN A 118 -6.52 -3.33 -7.83
CA GLN A 118 -5.50 -4.08 -7.09
C GLN A 118 -4.65 -3.20 -6.16
N PRO A 119 -4.14 -2.04 -6.62
CA PRO A 119 -3.41 -1.12 -5.74
C PRO A 119 -4.23 -0.72 -4.51
N GLN A 120 -5.47 -0.27 -4.70
CA GLN A 120 -6.30 0.17 -3.58
C GLN A 120 -6.75 -0.97 -2.66
N ALA A 121 -6.93 -2.19 -3.19
CA ALA A 121 -7.18 -3.36 -2.35
C ALA A 121 -5.97 -3.71 -1.46
N MET A 122 -4.75 -3.64 -2.01
CA MET A 122 -3.52 -3.84 -1.22
C MET A 122 -3.29 -2.71 -0.22
N GLU A 123 -3.51 -1.45 -0.62
CA GLU A 123 -3.44 -0.29 0.29
C GLU A 123 -4.41 -0.46 1.46
N TRP A 124 -5.64 -0.89 1.20
CA TRP A 124 -6.62 -1.17 2.25
C TRP A 124 -6.11 -2.25 3.21
N LEU A 125 -5.57 -3.36 2.70
CA LEU A 125 -5.01 -4.41 3.54
C LEU A 125 -3.81 -3.94 4.37
N PHE A 126 -2.93 -3.13 3.80
CA PHE A 126 -1.82 -2.55 4.55
C PHE A 126 -2.31 -1.56 5.61
N ALA A 127 -3.34 -0.77 5.31
CA ALA A 127 -3.96 0.12 6.29
C ALA A 127 -4.60 -0.67 7.45
N LEU A 128 -5.29 -1.77 7.16
CA LEU A 128 -5.83 -2.68 8.18
C LEU A 128 -4.71 -3.27 9.05
N ALA A 129 -3.61 -3.74 8.44
CA ALA A 129 -2.44 -4.27 9.14
C ALA A 129 -1.72 -3.19 9.97
N ALA A 130 -1.73 -1.93 9.53
CA ALA A 130 -1.21 -0.82 10.31
C ALA A 130 -2.19 -0.31 11.38
N GLY A 131 -3.46 -0.72 11.34
CA GLY A 131 -4.52 -0.13 12.16
C GLY A 131 -4.82 1.32 11.80
N SER A 132 -4.50 1.74 10.57
CA SER A 132 -4.81 3.07 10.04
C SER A 132 -6.11 3.05 9.23
N ARG A 133 -6.74 4.21 9.06
CA ARG A 133 -7.96 4.33 8.28
C ARG A 133 -7.65 4.37 6.78
N PHE A 134 -8.28 3.48 6.02
CA PHE A 134 -8.24 3.50 4.55
C PHE A 134 -9.29 4.44 3.96
N HIS A 135 -8.95 5.12 2.86
CA HIS A 135 -9.86 5.95 2.09
C HIS A 135 -9.76 5.54 0.63
N ILE A 136 -10.89 5.17 0.02
CA ILE A 136 -10.91 4.91 -1.41
C ILE A 136 -10.70 6.23 -2.18
N SER A 137 -9.91 6.18 -3.25
CA SER A 137 -9.64 7.34 -4.10
C SER A 137 -10.10 7.08 -5.53
N VAL A 138 -10.86 8.00 -6.09
CA VAL A 138 -11.26 7.97 -7.52
C VAL A 138 -10.40 8.91 -8.37
N ASP A 139 -9.64 9.78 -7.69
CA ASP A 139 -8.58 10.65 -8.20
C ASP A 139 -8.92 11.58 -9.39
N ASN A 140 -10.18 12.05 -9.52
CA ASN A 140 -10.63 12.86 -10.67
C ASN A 140 -11.37 14.13 -10.20
N LEU A 141 -10.67 15.09 -9.59
CA LEU A 141 -11.27 16.26 -8.95
C LEU A 141 -11.79 17.31 -9.95
N ALA A 142 -11.18 17.43 -11.12
CA ALA A 142 -11.53 18.35 -12.20
C ALA A 142 -12.34 17.71 -13.33
N GLY A 143 -12.53 16.39 -13.30
CA GLY A 143 -13.44 15.67 -14.17
C GLY A 143 -14.81 15.39 -13.53
N ASP A 144 -15.59 14.49 -14.14
CA ASP A 144 -16.92 14.11 -13.63
C ASP A 144 -16.86 13.19 -12.39
N GLY A 145 -15.70 13.07 -11.73
CA GLY A 145 -15.47 12.12 -10.64
C GLY A 145 -15.34 10.69 -11.15
N ALA A 146 -15.85 9.73 -10.37
CA ALA A 146 -15.85 8.31 -10.72
C ALA A 146 -16.81 8.02 -11.88
N ALA A 147 -16.47 7.04 -12.73
CA ALA A 147 -17.37 6.63 -13.81
C ALA A 147 -18.57 5.83 -13.28
N ASP A 148 -18.32 4.97 -12.28
CA ASP A 148 -19.32 4.28 -11.46
C ASP A 148 -18.70 3.99 -10.09
N GLU A 149 -18.84 4.94 -9.16
CA GLU A 149 -18.19 4.91 -7.85
C GLU A 149 -18.57 3.65 -7.05
N GLN A 150 -19.85 3.26 -7.11
CA GLN A 150 -20.36 2.15 -6.32
C GLN A 150 -19.80 0.82 -6.82
N THR A 151 -19.73 0.64 -8.14
CA THR A 151 -19.11 -0.54 -8.75
C THR A 151 -17.61 -0.58 -8.51
N PHE A 152 -16.90 0.54 -8.58
CA PHE A 152 -15.48 0.59 -8.24
C PHE A 152 -15.22 0.19 -6.77
N ARG A 153 -15.96 0.77 -5.82
CA ARG A 153 -15.90 0.43 -4.38
C ARG A 153 -16.13 -1.07 -4.13
N ARG A 154 -17.15 -1.65 -4.77
CA ARG A 154 -17.43 -3.09 -4.69
C ARG A 154 -16.27 -3.93 -5.21
N ARG A 155 -15.74 -3.62 -6.39
CA ARG A 155 -14.61 -4.37 -6.98
C ARG A 155 -13.36 -4.32 -6.13
N VAL A 156 -13.05 -3.17 -5.53
CA VAL A 156 -11.96 -3.06 -4.55
C VAL A 156 -12.23 -3.95 -3.34
N ASN A 157 -13.45 -3.94 -2.78
CA ASN A 157 -13.80 -4.80 -1.66
C ASN A 157 -13.74 -6.30 -1.98
N ASP A 158 -14.25 -6.71 -3.14
CA ASP A 158 -14.18 -8.09 -3.62
C ASP A 158 -12.72 -8.54 -3.76
N GLN A 159 -11.84 -7.66 -4.26
CA GLN A 159 -10.42 -7.94 -4.35
C GLN A 159 -9.74 -8.07 -2.98
N VAL A 160 -10.16 -7.28 -1.97
CA VAL A 160 -9.72 -7.43 -0.57
C VAL A 160 -10.16 -8.79 -0.01
N ALA A 161 -11.43 -9.16 -0.21
CA ALA A 161 -11.94 -10.47 0.22
C ALA A 161 -11.15 -11.62 -0.41
N ASP A 162 -10.85 -11.51 -1.71
CA ASP A 162 -10.05 -12.47 -2.46
C ASP A 162 -8.63 -12.61 -1.88
N TYR A 163 -7.96 -11.50 -1.56
CA TYR A 163 -6.63 -11.54 -0.94
C TYR A 163 -6.66 -12.10 0.49
N LEU A 164 -7.69 -11.80 1.28
CA LEU A 164 -7.84 -12.40 2.62
C LEU A 164 -8.08 -13.91 2.55
N GLY A 165 -8.82 -14.38 1.53
CA GLY A 165 -9.11 -15.80 1.35
C GLY A 165 -7.98 -16.62 0.71
N LYS A 166 -7.25 -16.02 -0.24
CA LYS A 166 -6.25 -16.72 -1.08
C LYS A 166 -4.79 -16.37 -0.72
N GLY A 167 -4.58 -15.30 0.03
CA GLY A 167 -3.26 -14.71 0.31
C GLY A 167 -2.89 -13.61 -0.68
N LEU A 168 -1.97 -12.74 -0.25
CA LEU A 168 -1.38 -11.68 -1.09
C LEU A 168 -0.23 -12.24 -1.94
N PRO A 169 0.13 -11.58 -3.06
CA PRO A 169 1.38 -11.84 -3.75
C PRO A 169 2.57 -11.69 -2.80
N HIS A 170 3.62 -12.48 -3.00
CA HIS A 170 4.73 -12.66 -2.05
C HIS A 170 5.23 -11.38 -1.37
N ARG A 171 5.57 -10.34 -2.15
CA ARG A 171 6.08 -9.07 -1.59
C ARG A 171 5.05 -8.35 -0.73
N ALA A 172 3.79 -8.30 -1.18
CA ALA A 172 2.71 -7.70 -0.42
C ALA A 172 2.41 -8.50 0.85
N GLN A 173 2.45 -9.84 0.78
CA GLN A 173 2.27 -10.70 1.95
C GLN A 173 3.34 -10.43 3.02
N GLN A 174 4.61 -10.36 2.64
CA GLN A 174 5.72 -10.05 3.56
C GLN A 174 5.52 -8.70 4.25
N PHE A 175 5.14 -7.67 3.49
CA PHE A 175 4.93 -6.33 4.04
C PHE A 175 3.69 -6.28 4.96
N PHE A 176 2.58 -6.91 4.54
CA PHE A 176 1.36 -7.02 5.33
C PHE A 176 1.59 -7.69 6.68
N GLU A 177 2.31 -8.82 6.71
CA GLU A 177 2.64 -9.53 7.95
C GLU A 177 3.53 -8.68 8.86
N THR A 178 4.54 -8.03 8.28
CA THR A 178 5.45 -7.14 9.01
C THR A 178 4.71 -5.96 9.65
N LEU A 179 3.77 -5.35 8.93
CA LEU A 179 2.90 -4.30 9.48
C LEU A 179 2.03 -4.82 10.62
N ALA A 180 1.36 -5.96 10.41
CA ALA A 180 0.46 -6.54 11.41
C ALA A 180 1.19 -6.88 12.72
N ASP A 181 2.42 -7.36 12.62
CA ASP A 181 3.26 -7.68 13.77
C ASP A 181 3.81 -6.42 14.44
N PHE A 182 4.27 -5.43 13.67
CA PHE A 182 4.79 -4.16 14.19
C PHE A 182 3.73 -3.34 14.93
N TYR A 183 2.52 -3.25 14.37
CA TYR A 183 1.41 -2.50 14.96
C TYR A 183 0.53 -3.33 15.91
N GLY A 184 0.76 -4.64 16.02
CA GLY A 184 0.02 -5.53 16.93
C GLY A 184 -1.48 -5.67 16.58
N THR A 185 -1.81 -5.66 15.30
CA THR A 185 -3.21 -5.59 14.81
C THR A 185 -3.75 -6.91 14.29
N ARG A 186 -2.94 -7.97 14.24
CA ARG A 186 -3.24 -9.26 13.60
C ARG A 186 -4.63 -9.80 13.95
N ASP A 187 -5.00 -9.75 15.24
CA ASP A 187 -6.29 -10.27 15.73
C ASP A 187 -7.49 -9.36 15.44
N GLN A 188 -7.26 -8.12 14.98
CA GLN A 188 -8.29 -7.11 14.70
C GLN A 188 -8.58 -6.93 13.21
N ILE A 189 -7.75 -7.50 12.31
CA ILE A 189 -7.86 -7.28 10.86
C ILE A 189 -9.26 -7.59 10.34
N GLN A 190 -9.83 -8.73 10.72
CA GLN A 190 -11.16 -9.14 10.26
C GLN A 190 -12.25 -8.18 10.77
N ASN A 191 -12.16 -7.75 12.03
CA ASN A 191 -13.12 -6.84 12.64
C ASN A 191 -13.05 -5.45 12.00
N HIS A 192 -11.85 -4.92 11.80
CA HIS A 192 -11.63 -3.64 11.14
C HIS A 192 -12.09 -3.66 9.68
N TRP A 193 -11.85 -4.77 8.96
CA TRP A 193 -12.32 -4.92 7.59
C TRP A 193 -13.85 -4.88 7.51
N GLN A 194 -14.56 -5.59 8.40
CA GLN A 194 -16.02 -5.56 8.47
C GLN A 194 -16.55 -4.15 8.78
N GLN A 195 -15.90 -3.42 9.70
CA GLN A 195 -16.28 -2.03 9.99
C GLN A 195 -16.06 -1.11 8.79
N ASP A 196 -14.95 -1.27 8.08
CA ASP A 196 -14.65 -0.51 6.89
C ASP A 196 -15.60 -0.82 5.73
N GLN A 197 -16.05 -2.07 5.59
CA GLN A 197 -17.05 -2.43 4.58
C GLN A 197 -18.32 -1.59 4.70
N HIS A 198 -18.88 -1.46 5.91
CA HIS A 198 -20.07 -0.64 6.15
C HIS A 198 -19.86 0.84 5.82
N ARG A 199 -18.63 1.32 5.96
CA ARG A 199 -18.26 2.71 5.70
C ARG A 199 -17.97 2.99 4.22
N ILE A 200 -17.35 2.03 3.54
CA ILE A 200 -16.85 2.19 2.17
C ILE A 200 -17.90 1.77 1.14
N LEU A 201 -18.73 0.78 1.47
CA LEU A 201 -19.84 0.34 0.64
C LEU A 201 -21.13 0.97 1.19
N PRO A 202 -21.63 2.08 0.62
CA PRO A 202 -22.94 2.59 1.02
C PRO A 202 -24.00 1.53 0.74
N ALA A 203 -25.01 1.45 1.61
CA ALA A 203 -26.18 0.62 1.36
C ALA A 203 -26.80 1.00 0.01
N GLU A 204 -27.18 -0.01 -0.78
CA GLU A 204 -28.05 0.22 -1.94
C GLU A 204 -29.26 1.03 -1.46
N PRO A 205 -29.63 2.13 -2.14
CA PRO A 205 -30.88 2.80 -1.81
C PRO A 205 -31.99 1.77 -1.95
N GLU A 206 -32.72 1.52 -0.87
CA GLU A 206 -33.97 0.75 -0.95
C GLU A 206 -34.82 1.42 -2.04
N HIS A 207 -35.06 0.71 -3.13
CA HIS A 207 -35.97 1.17 -4.17
C HIS A 207 -37.36 1.33 -3.53
N ALA A 208 -37.71 2.58 -3.22
CA ALA A 208 -39.06 3.01 -2.86
C ALA A 208 -39.90 3.24 -4.12
#